data_AF-A0A7C1VU93-F1
#
_entry.id   AF-A0A7C1VU93-F1
#
_cell.length_a   1.000
_cell.length_b   1.000
_cell.length_c   1.000
_cell.angle_alpha   90.00
_cell.angle_beta   90.00
_cell.angle_gamma   90.00
#
_symmetry.space_group_name_H-M   'P 1'
#
loop_
_entity.id
_entity.type
_entity.pdbx_description
1 polymer ?
#
loop_
_entity_poly.entity_id
_entity_poly.type
_entity_poly.pdbx_seq_one_letter_code
_entity_poly.pdbx_strand_id
1 'polypeptide(L)'
;MAKGNDALKKIPREGFLKISESRTVDMPGGKKAALIRKGNELFNAKHYEQAKKIFLTTGYSDGLIRLGDYYIEKEMHLEAFRMYWLAPHPKKVENMMEKMVSIVKYWLEEE
;
A
#
# COMPACT_ATOMS: atom_id res chain seq x y z
N MET A 1 -31.28 -4.90 -20.77
CA MET A 1 -30.00 -4.65 -20.07
C MET A 1 -29.17 -5.92 -20.12
N ALA A 2 -27.91 -5.86 -20.59
CA ALA A 2 -26.81 -6.80 -20.29
C ALA A 2 -25.57 -6.47 -21.17
N LYS A 3 -24.96 -5.28 -20.97
CA LYS A 3 -23.69 -4.91 -21.64
C LYS A 3 -22.44 -5.30 -20.84
N GLY A 4 -22.59 -5.98 -19.70
CA GLY A 4 -21.48 -6.27 -18.77
C GLY A 4 -20.63 -7.51 -19.10
N ASN A 5 -21.13 -8.45 -19.91
CA ASN A 5 -20.51 -9.78 -20.03
C ASN A 5 -19.50 -9.91 -21.18
N ASP A 6 -19.37 -8.88 -22.03
CA ASP A 6 -18.53 -8.94 -23.23
C ASP A 6 -17.07 -8.57 -22.95
N ALA A 7 -16.82 -7.80 -21.89
CA ALA A 7 -15.47 -7.44 -21.45
C ALA A 7 -14.73 -8.64 -20.82
N LEU A 8 -15.44 -9.50 -20.09
CA LEU A 8 -14.86 -10.67 -19.43
C LEU A 8 -14.37 -11.72 -20.43
N LYS A 9 -14.99 -11.79 -21.62
CA LYS A 9 -14.56 -12.68 -22.72
C LYS A 9 -13.24 -12.26 -23.36
N LYS A 10 -12.78 -11.02 -23.13
CA LYS A 10 -11.53 -10.48 -23.68
C LYS A 10 -10.33 -10.67 -22.75
N ILE A 11 -10.54 -11.25 -21.56
CA ILE A 11 -9.44 -11.56 -20.64
C ILE A 11 -8.66 -12.75 -21.23
N PRO A 12 -7.34 -12.63 -21.45
CA PRO A 12 -6.53 -13.75 -21.90
C PRO A 12 -6.66 -14.94 -20.94
N ARG A 13 -6.70 -16.17 -21.48
CA ARG A 13 -6.78 -17.40 -20.66
C ARG A 13 -5.61 -17.53 -19.67
N GLU A 14 -4.50 -16.89 -19.99
CA GLU A 14 -3.26 -16.87 -19.23
C GLU A 14 -3.28 -15.82 -18.10
N GLY A 15 -4.39 -15.08 -17.97
CA GLY A 15 -4.53 -13.97 -17.05
C GLY A 15 -3.88 -12.67 -17.55
N PHE A 16 -3.82 -11.67 -16.68
CA PHE A 16 -3.09 -10.44 -16.97
C PHE A 16 -1.60 -10.62 -16.67
N LEU A 17 -0.74 -10.18 -17.58
CA LEU A 17 0.69 -10.07 -17.32
C LEU A 17 0.92 -9.08 -16.17
N LYS A 18 1.41 -9.57 -15.04
CA LYS A 18 1.86 -8.73 -13.92
C LYS A 18 3.17 -8.05 -14.33
N ILE A 19 3.08 -6.88 -14.96
CA ILE A 19 4.23 -6.12 -15.47
C ILE A 19 5.20 -5.71 -14.34
N SER A 20 4.73 -5.64 -13.09
CA SER A 20 5.58 -5.45 -11.93
C SER A 20 6.03 -6.79 -11.35
N GLU A 21 7.24 -7.22 -11.67
CA GLU A 21 7.90 -8.26 -10.88
C GLU A 21 8.04 -7.77 -9.42
N SER A 22 7.72 -8.62 -8.44
CA SER A 22 8.06 -8.38 -7.04
C SER A 22 9.55 -8.66 -6.83
N ARG A 23 10.43 -7.90 -7.50
CA ARG A 23 11.84 -7.94 -7.15
C ARG A 23 12.03 -7.14 -5.88
N THR A 24 12.28 -7.84 -4.78
CA THR A 24 13.09 -7.27 -3.72
C THR A 24 14.44 -6.99 -4.37
N VAL A 25 14.75 -5.72 -4.61
CA VAL A 25 16.09 -5.34 -5.09
C VAL A 25 17.06 -5.81 -4.02
N ASP A 26 17.87 -6.82 -4.33
CA ASP A 26 18.95 -7.25 -3.46
C ASP A 26 19.97 -6.12 -3.42
N MET A 27 19.82 -5.27 -2.42
CA MET A 27 20.56 -4.03 -2.27
C MET A 27 21.58 -4.22 -1.15
N PRO A 28 22.88 -3.94 -1.40
CA PRO A 28 23.89 -3.98 -0.35
C PRO A 28 23.45 -3.15 0.86
N GLY A 29 23.61 -3.69 2.07
CA GLY A 29 23.10 -3.08 3.31
C GLY A 29 23.49 -1.61 3.49
N GLY A 30 24.71 -1.22 3.09
CA GLY A 30 25.18 0.16 3.13
C GLY A 30 24.41 1.12 2.21
N LYS A 31 24.06 0.69 0.98
CA LYS A 31 23.24 1.48 0.04
C LYS A 31 21.81 1.63 0.56
N LYS A 32 21.23 0.54 1.11
CA LYS A 32 19.90 0.57 1.73
C LYS A 32 19.86 1.55 2.91
N ALA A 33 20.85 1.52 3.79
CA ALA A 33 20.93 2.43 4.93
C ALA A 33 21.06 3.91 4.50
N ALA A 34 21.86 4.21 3.48
CA ALA A 34 21.98 5.56 2.94
C ALA A 34 20.65 6.08 2.37
N LEU A 35 19.94 5.24 1.62
CA LEU A 35 18.60 5.58 1.11
C LEU A 35 17.61 5.81 2.26
N ILE A 36 17.56 4.94 3.26
CA ILE A 36 16.67 5.10 4.42
C ILE A 36 16.93 6.43 5.13
N ARG A 37 18.19 6.81 5.36
CA ARG A 37 18.54 8.13 5.93
C ARG A 37 17.98 9.26 5.06
N LYS A 38 18.15 9.18 3.74
CA LYS A 38 17.60 10.19 2.83
C LYS A 38 16.07 10.24 2.86
N GLY A 39 15.41 9.10 2.94
CA GLY A 39 13.95 9.00 3.11
C GLY A 39 13.49 9.67 4.40
N ASN A 40 14.22 9.47 5.51
CA ASN A 40 13.92 10.10 6.79
C ASN A 40 14.10 11.62 6.73
N GLU A 41 15.16 12.13 6.10
CA GLU A 41 15.36 13.57 5.85
C GLU A 41 14.16 14.17 5.09
N LEU A 42 13.77 13.52 3.99
CA LEU A 42 12.65 13.97 3.16
C LEU A 42 11.32 13.95 3.93
N PHE A 43 11.08 12.91 4.73
CA PHE A 43 9.87 12.83 5.56
C PHE A 43 9.83 13.96 6.59
N ASN A 44 10.95 14.21 7.28
CA ASN A 44 11.04 15.28 8.28
C ASN A 44 10.87 16.67 7.63
N ALA A 45 11.31 16.84 6.38
CA ALA A 45 11.07 18.02 5.57
C ALA A 45 9.66 18.09 4.94
N LYS A 46 8.74 17.17 5.30
CA LYS A 46 7.37 17.06 4.77
C LYS A 46 7.28 16.76 3.27
N HIS A 47 8.36 16.27 2.65
CA HIS A 47 8.39 15.79 1.28
C HIS A 47 7.90 14.33 1.21
N TYR A 48 6.66 14.08 1.63
CA TYR A 48 6.11 12.74 1.87
C TYR A 48 6.11 11.84 0.62
N GLU A 49 5.77 12.36 -0.55
CA GLU A 49 5.77 11.57 -1.79
C GLU A 49 7.17 11.12 -2.22
N GLN A 50 8.21 11.90 -1.92
CA GLN A 50 9.59 11.52 -2.20
C GLN A 50 10.08 10.48 -1.17
N ALA A 51 9.77 10.69 0.12
CA ALA A 51 10.07 9.73 1.17
C ALA A 51 9.39 8.37 0.92
N LYS A 52 8.13 8.37 0.47
CA LYS A 52 7.36 7.18 0.09
C LYS A 52 8.04 6.33 -0.96
N LYS A 53 8.54 6.95 -2.04
CA LYS A 53 9.29 6.21 -3.09
C LYS A 53 10.45 5.44 -2.47
N ILE A 54 11.22 6.09 -1.60
CA ILE A 54 12.37 5.48 -0.93
C ILE A 54 11.94 4.35 0.02
N PHE A 55 10.94 4.58 0.87
CA PHE A 55 10.48 3.57 1.84
C PHE A 55 9.91 2.33 1.15
N LEU A 56 9.16 2.51 0.06
CA LEU A 56 8.67 1.42 -0.77
C LEU A 56 9.82 0.65 -1.44
N THR A 57 10.79 1.35 -2.04
CA THR A 57 11.94 0.71 -2.69
C THR A 57 12.80 -0.08 -1.71
N THR A 58 12.98 0.43 -0.49
CA THR A 58 13.84 -0.19 0.52
C THR A 58 13.11 -1.23 1.38
N GLY A 59 11.78 -1.24 1.36
CA GLY A 59 10.96 -2.02 2.29
C GLY A 59 11.17 -1.60 3.75
N TYR A 60 11.34 -0.31 4.03
CA TYR A 60 11.60 0.19 5.37
C TYR A 60 10.31 0.32 6.18
N SER A 61 10.05 -0.67 7.03
CA SER A 61 8.78 -0.79 7.77
C SER A 61 8.41 0.43 8.61
N ASP A 62 9.35 1.00 9.36
CA ASP A 62 9.08 2.18 10.20
C ASP A 62 8.65 3.39 9.36
N GLY A 63 9.35 3.67 8.25
CA GLY A 63 8.98 4.74 7.33
C GLY A 63 7.61 4.52 6.68
N LEU A 64 7.26 3.27 6.37
CA LEU A 64 5.93 2.92 5.86
C LEU A 64 4.85 3.10 6.93
N ILE A 65 5.08 2.70 8.18
CA ILE A 65 4.14 2.92 9.29
C ILE A 65 3.89 4.41 9.49
N ARG A 66 4.95 5.23 9.50
CA ARG A 66 4.84 6.69 9.63
C ARG A 66 4.05 7.34 8.49
N LEU A 67 4.21 6.84 7.26
CA LEU A 67 3.35 7.27 6.14
C LEU A 67 1.91 6.80 6.31
N GLY A 68 1.70 5.60 6.85
CA GLY A 68 0.38 5.10 7.17
C GLY A 68 -0.34 6.01 8.19
N ASP A 69 0.35 6.41 9.25
CA ASP A 69 -0.17 7.33 10.26
C ASP A 69 -0.49 8.70 9.65
N TYR A 70 0.42 9.24 8.83
CA TYR A 70 0.16 10.47 8.06
C TYR A 70 -1.08 10.36 7.17
N TYR A 71 -1.27 9.24 6.47
CA TYR A 71 -2.45 9.05 5.62
C TYR A 71 -3.74 8.91 6.43
N ILE A 72 -3.69 8.35 7.65
CA ILE A 72 -4.83 8.38 8.58
C ILE A 72 -5.20 9.82 8.96
N GLU A 73 -4.22 10.66 9.30
CA GLU A 73 -4.44 12.09 9.60
C GLU A 73 -5.02 12.88 8.41
N LYS A 74 -4.87 12.36 7.19
CA LYS A 74 -5.44 12.94 5.96
C LYS A 74 -6.72 12.27 5.49
N GLU A 75 -7.30 11.38 6.29
CA GLU A 75 -8.51 10.62 5.95
C GLU A 75 -8.35 9.75 4.68
N MET A 76 -7.09 9.48 4.27
CA MET A 76 -6.72 8.66 3.13
C MET A 76 -6.59 7.20 3.57
N HIS A 77 -7.73 6.59 3.96
CA HIS A 77 -7.75 5.29 4.63
C HIS A 77 -7.20 4.14 3.77
N LEU A 78 -7.38 4.17 2.45
CA LEU A 78 -6.87 3.10 1.56
C LEU A 78 -5.35 3.18 1.42
N GLU A 79 -4.79 4.39 1.32
CA GLU A 79 -3.36 4.61 1.30
C GLU A 79 -2.72 4.22 2.63
N ALA A 80 -3.35 4.56 3.75
CA ALA A 80 -2.91 4.14 5.07
C ALA A 80 -2.86 2.61 5.19
N PHE A 81 -3.95 1.92 4.80
CA PHE A 81 -4.03 0.47 4.80
C PHE A 81 -2.90 -0.15 3.96
N ARG A 82 -2.69 0.35 2.74
CA ARG A 82 -1.61 -0.12 1.87
C ARG A 82 -0.24 0.02 2.54
N MET A 83 0.03 1.12 3.23
CA MET A 83 1.31 1.30 3.92
C MET A 83 1.48 0.30 5.08
N TYR A 84 0.46 0.08 5.90
CA TYR A 84 0.53 -0.90 7.00
C TYR A 84 0.66 -2.34 6.51
N TRP A 85 0.01 -2.67 5.40
CA TRP A 85 0.12 -3.97 4.75
C TRP A 85 1.55 -4.26 4.28
N LEU A 86 2.20 -3.24 3.68
CA LEU A 86 3.58 -3.36 3.19
C LEU A 86 4.63 -3.29 4.32
N ALA A 87 4.27 -2.76 5.49
CA ALA A 87 5.14 -2.64 6.67
C ALA A 87 5.08 -3.84 7.64
N PRO A 88 4.59 -4.99 7.17
CA PRO A 88 3.89 -6.03 7.96
C PRO A 88 3.45 -5.64 9.37
N HIS A 89 2.47 -4.73 9.52
CA HIS A 89 1.94 -4.31 10.82
C HIS A 89 0.54 -4.93 11.09
N PRO A 90 0.45 -6.19 11.57
CA PRO A 90 -0.80 -6.97 11.57
C PRO A 90 -1.94 -6.28 12.33
N LYS A 91 -1.68 -5.77 13.53
CA LYS A 91 -2.69 -5.09 14.35
C LYS A 91 -3.38 -3.91 13.64
N LYS A 92 -2.63 -3.09 12.89
CA LYS A 92 -3.20 -1.93 12.17
C LYS A 92 -3.95 -2.39 10.93
N VAL A 93 -3.45 -3.41 10.24
CA VAL A 93 -4.11 -4.04 9.10
C VAL A 93 -5.45 -4.66 9.52
N GLU A 94 -5.46 -5.49 10.55
CA GLU A 94 -6.65 -6.17 11.09
C GLU A 94 -7.71 -5.16 11.52
N ASN A 95 -7.34 -4.16 12.33
CA ASN A 95 -8.27 -3.11 12.78
C ASN A 95 -8.94 -2.36 11.61
N MET A 96 -8.21 -2.10 10.52
CA MET A 96 -8.76 -1.43 9.35
C MET A 96 -9.62 -2.38 8.52
N MET A 97 -9.19 -3.63 8.37
CA MET A 97 -9.92 -4.66 7.64
C MET A 97 -11.26 -4.97 8.31
N GLU A 98 -11.30 -5.08 9.64
CA GLU A 98 -12.54 -5.28 10.40
C GLU A 98 -13.56 -4.17 10.15
N LYS A 99 -13.12 -2.91 10.15
CA LYS A 99 -13.97 -1.75 9.82
C LYS A 99 -14.48 -1.79 8.39
N MET A 100 -13.62 -2.14 7.43
CA MET A 100 -14.03 -2.28 6.03
C MET A 100 -15.07 -3.39 5.88
N VAL A 101 -14.85 -4.54 6.53
CA VAL A 101 -15.80 -5.67 6.53
C VAL A 101 -17.13 -5.28 7.16
N SER A 102 -17.14 -4.53 8.26
CA SER A 102 -18.40 -4.09 8.88
C SER A 102 -19.19 -3.16 7.97
N ILE A 103 -18.53 -2.26 7.25
CA ILE A 103 -19.18 -1.36 6.27
C ILE A 103 -19.81 -2.17 5.14
N VAL A 104 -19.07 -3.14 4.58
CA VAL A 104 -19.58 -4.01 3.51
C VAL A 104 -20.78 -4.83 3.98
N LYS A 105 -20.72 -5.41 5.19
CA LYS A 105 -21.85 -6.14 5.78
C LYS A 105 -23.09 -5.26 5.92
N TYR A 106 -22.91 -4.05 6.45
CA TYR A 106 -24.00 -3.09 6.59
C TYR A 106 -24.68 -2.80 5.25
N TRP A 107 -23.91 -2.54 4.19
CA TRP A 107 -24.48 -2.32 2.85
C TRP A 107 -25.21 -3.53 2.28
N LEU A 108 -24.76 -4.75 2.60
CA LEU A 108 -25.43 -5.99 2.18
C LEU A 108 -26.72 -6.28 2.95
N GLU A 109 -26.87 -5.74 4.16
CA GLU A 109 -28.06 -5.90 5.00
C GLU A 109 -29.13 -4.82 4.71
N GLU A 110 -28.76 -3.73 4.03
CA GLU A 110 -29.69 -2.67 3.60
C GLU A 110 -30.37 -2.95 2.22
N GLU A 111 -30.05 -4.07 1.56
CA GLU A 111 -30.75 -4.60 0.37
C GLU A 111 -31.86 -5.59 0.72
#